data_AF-A0A498MF88-F1
#
_entry.id   AF-A0A498MF88-F1
#
_cell.length_a   1.000
_cell.length_b   1.000
_cell.length_c   1.000
_cell.angle_alpha   90.00
_cell.angle_beta   90.00
_cell.angle_gamma   90.00
#
_symmetry.space_group_name_H-M   'P 1'
#
loop_
_entity.id
_entity.type
_entity.pdbx_description
1 polymer ?
#
loop_
_entity_poly.entity_id
_entity_poly.type
_entity_poly.pdbx_seq_one_letter_code
_entity_poly.pdbx_strand_id
1 'polypeptide(L)'
;MNRGILALVSSIGCMSAGSLQSLADAMHIPHLFIQRAPTGTPRSSCPPTSRAQPDDYTLFVRPPVYLNDVIFQVVMEYTWQKFIIFYDTDYVVTVNGEGENKMVDNARDIRGIENFLDQTSQQGMDVSLQKVESNINMMITGMFRTMRVEELHRYRDTLRRAVLFMSPATAKAFITEVVETNLVAFDCHWIIINEEISDMDVQELVMKSIGRLTLVRQTFPLPQNTSQRCVRNNHRINTSLCDPKDPKAQMLEITNRYIYDTVLLLANTFHRKLEDRKWHSMASLSCIRKGSKPWQGGKSMLDTVKKGGVSGLTSLLEFNDNGSNPNIYFEILGTNYGEDRGRGVSRLATWDPIHGLNGTLTDRKLENNMRGVVLRVVTVLCDRMLCE
;
A
#
# COMPACT_ATOMS: atom_id res chain seq x y z
N MET A 1 18.30 -12.24 34.12
CA MET A 1 19.48 -12.22 33.22
C MET A 1 19.00 -11.81 31.85
N ASN A 2 19.61 -10.79 31.24
CA ASN A 2 19.27 -10.40 29.87
C ASN A 2 19.89 -11.41 28.91
N ARG A 3 19.09 -12.01 28.03
CA ARG A 3 19.58 -12.90 26.98
C ARG A 3 20.33 -12.06 25.94
N GLY A 4 21.55 -12.48 25.57
CA GLY A 4 22.26 -11.85 24.46
C GLY A 4 21.59 -12.17 23.13
N ILE A 5 21.55 -11.21 22.21
CA ILE A 5 20.99 -11.36 20.86
C ILE A 5 22.00 -10.89 19.82
N LEU A 6 21.89 -11.40 18.60
CA LEU A 6 22.74 -11.02 17.45
C LEU A 6 22.09 -9.98 16.54
N ALA A 7 20.76 -9.94 16.56
CA ALA A 7 19.94 -8.98 15.83
C ALA A 7 18.57 -8.87 16.53
N LEU A 8 17.91 -7.74 16.34
CA LEU A 8 16.54 -7.48 16.77
C LEU A 8 15.65 -7.41 15.53
N VAL A 9 14.62 -8.25 15.44
CA VAL A 9 13.58 -8.13 14.40
C VAL A 9 12.34 -7.55 15.07
N SER A 10 11.79 -6.48 14.51
CA SER A 10 10.55 -5.87 15.01
C SER A 10 9.50 -5.79 13.91
N SER A 11 8.26 -6.15 14.25
CA SER A 11 7.09 -6.02 13.38
C SER A 11 6.03 -5.20 14.11
N ILE A 12 6.17 -3.88 14.03
CA ILE A 12 5.41 -2.90 14.84
C ILE A 12 5.02 -1.67 14.02
N GLY A 13 4.09 -0.88 14.53
CA GLY A 13 3.74 0.43 13.96
C GLY A 13 4.73 1.54 14.31
N CYS A 14 4.54 2.72 13.72
CA CYS A 14 5.45 3.85 13.88
C CYS A 14 5.57 4.39 15.31
N MET A 15 4.52 4.25 16.14
CA MET A 15 4.49 4.80 17.51
C MET A 15 5.65 4.31 18.39
N SER A 16 6.07 3.06 18.23
CA SER A 16 7.18 2.47 19.01
C SER A 16 8.45 2.28 18.20
N ALA A 17 8.42 2.56 16.89
CA ALA A 17 9.56 2.37 16.00
C ALA A 17 10.75 3.22 16.45
N GLY A 18 10.53 4.51 16.74
CA GLY A 18 11.62 5.41 17.14
C GLY A 18 12.32 5.05 18.45
N SER A 19 11.57 4.51 19.42
CA SER A 19 12.15 4.02 20.67
C SER A 19 13.05 2.81 20.43
N LEU A 20 12.66 1.88 19.54
CA LEU A 20 13.48 0.72 19.19
C LEU A 20 14.70 1.09 18.33
N GLN A 21 14.55 2.05 17.41
CA GLN A 21 15.67 2.57 16.62
C GLN A 21 16.73 3.18 17.54
N SER A 22 16.33 4.11 18.41
CA SER A 22 17.24 4.76 19.37
C SER A 22 17.92 3.75 20.31
N LEU A 23 17.19 2.70 20.70
CA LEU A 23 17.75 1.62 21.52
C LEU A 23 18.77 0.76 20.75
N ALA A 24 18.45 0.41 19.49
CA ALA A 24 19.33 -0.35 18.62
C ALA A 24 20.66 0.38 18.39
N ASP A 25 20.57 1.69 18.14
CA ASP A 25 21.73 2.57 17.95
C ASP A 25 22.55 2.65 19.24
N ALA A 26 21.92 2.89 20.40
CA ALA A 26 22.64 2.98 21.67
C ALA A 26 23.37 1.68 22.07
N MET A 27 22.82 0.52 21.66
CA MET A 27 23.34 -0.79 22.06
C MET A 27 24.17 -1.49 20.97
N HIS A 28 24.33 -0.85 19.79
CA HIS A 28 24.92 -1.43 18.59
C HIS A 28 24.31 -2.80 18.21
N ILE A 29 22.98 -2.91 18.25
CA ILE A 29 22.27 -4.13 17.87
C ILE A 29 21.67 -3.93 16.48
N PRO A 30 22.05 -4.74 15.46
CA PRO A 30 21.41 -4.68 14.15
C PRO A 30 19.90 -4.88 14.29
N HIS A 31 19.12 -3.92 13.82
CA HIS A 31 17.68 -3.88 13.97
C HIS A 31 17.00 -3.96 12.61
N LEU A 32 16.27 -5.03 12.35
CA LEU A 32 15.52 -5.22 11.12
C LEU A 32 14.06 -4.85 11.39
N PHE A 33 13.68 -3.67 10.92
CA PHE A 33 12.38 -3.05 11.17
C PHE A 33 11.40 -3.36 10.05
N ILE A 34 10.26 -3.96 10.41
CA ILE A 34 9.15 -4.30 9.51
C ILE A 34 7.94 -3.47 9.95
N GLN A 35 7.65 -2.41 9.20
CA GLN A 35 6.55 -1.52 9.53
C GLN A 35 5.18 -2.22 9.36
N ARG A 36 4.35 -2.19 10.40
CA ARG A 36 2.93 -2.56 10.33
C ARG A 36 2.06 -1.31 10.20
N ALA A 37 1.08 -1.34 9.31
CA ALA A 37 0.02 -0.34 9.27
C ALA A 37 -1.13 -0.77 10.22
N PRO A 38 -1.80 0.16 10.92
CA PRO A 38 -2.99 -0.16 11.70
C PRO A 38 -4.08 -0.72 10.79
N THR A 39 -4.83 -1.74 11.24
CA THR A 39 -6.15 -2.13 10.68
C THR A 39 -6.23 -2.29 9.15
N GLY A 40 -5.11 -2.58 8.47
CA GLY A 40 -5.05 -2.71 7.01
C GLY A 40 -5.13 -1.39 6.24
N THR A 41 -5.03 -0.24 6.90
CA THR A 41 -4.97 1.08 6.25
C THR A 41 -3.70 1.20 5.39
N PRO A 42 -3.69 1.98 4.29
CA PRO A 42 -2.48 2.16 3.50
C PRO A 42 -1.36 2.78 4.36
N ARG A 43 -0.14 2.32 4.12
CA ARG A 43 1.00 2.67 4.94
C ARG A 43 1.50 4.09 4.63
N SER A 44 1.76 4.88 5.67
CA SER A 44 2.45 6.17 5.59
C SER A 44 3.86 6.04 6.14
N SER A 45 4.79 6.87 5.66
CA SER A 45 6.17 6.84 6.16
C SER A 45 6.23 7.20 7.64
N CYS A 46 6.95 6.42 8.45
CA CYS A 46 7.17 6.80 9.84
C CYS A 46 7.98 8.10 9.93
N PRO A 47 7.72 8.98 10.90
CA PRO A 47 8.51 10.19 11.09
C PRO A 47 9.99 9.85 11.30
N PRO A 48 10.93 10.62 10.71
CA PRO A 48 12.35 10.45 10.97
C PRO A 48 12.63 10.70 12.46
N THR A 49 13.39 9.81 13.09
CA THR A 49 13.54 9.78 14.56
C THR A 49 14.66 10.68 15.07
N SER A 50 15.58 11.12 14.21
CA SER A 50 16.41 12.33 14.32
C SER A 50 17.31 12.42 13.06
N ARG A 51 18.11 13.49 12.92
CA ARG A 51 19.04 13.69 11.77
C ARG A 51 19.88 12.44 11.54
N ALA A 52 19.95 11.98 10.29
CA ALA A 52 20.79 10.87 9.83
C ALA A 52 22.14 10.86 10.57
N GLN A 53 22.27 9.96 11.54
CA GLN A 53 23.51 9.77 12.26
C GLN A 53 24.39 8.80 11.46
N PRO A 54 25.72 8.96 11.49
CA PRO A 54 26.65 8.08 10.78
C PRO A 54 26.60 6.60 11.25
N ASP A 55 25.93 6.30 12.36
CA ASP A 55 25.82 4.98 12.97
C ASP A 55 24.36 4.54 13.19
N ASP A 56 23.53 4.60 12.14
CA ASP A 56 22.19 3.99 12.17
C ASP A 56 22.29 2.45 12.12
N TYR A 57 21.74 1.78 13.15
CA TYR A 57 21.68 0.32 13.27
C TYR A 57 20.38 -0.28 12.75
N THR A 58 19.47 0.54 12.23
CA THR A 58 18.18 0.10 11.70
C THR A 58 18.21 -0.11 10.19
N LEU A 59 17.74 -1.27 9.76
CA LEU A 59 17.50 -1.62 8.38
C LEU A 59 15.98 -1.71 8.13
N PHE A 60 15.50 -0.95 7.16
CA PHE A 60 14.08 -0.90 6.78
C PHE A 60 13.77 -2.01 5.80
N VAL A 61 13.18 -3.10 6.32
CA VAL A 61 12.90 -4.33 5.56
C VAL A 61 11.82 -4.11 4.51
N ARG A 62 10.78 -3.34 4.85
CA ARG A 62 9.78 -2.91 3.87
C ARG A 62 10.34 -1.75 3.03
N PRO A 63 10.03 -1.70 1.73
CA PRO A 63 10.41 -0.58 0.89
C PRO A 63 9.79 0.75 1.34
N PRO A 64 10.34 1.88 0.86
CA PRO A 64 9.72 3.19 1.02
C PRO A 64 8.26 3.20 0.53
N VAL A 65 7.45 4.13 1.05
CA VAL A 65 6.06 4.29 0.61
C VAL A 65 6.05 5.06 -0.70
N TYR A 66 5.59 4.40 -1.78
CA TYR A 66 5.46 5.01 -3.12
C TYR A 66 4.00 5.28 -3.54
N LEU A 67 3.04 5.20 -2.61
CA LEU A 67 1.63 5.37 -2.95
C LEU A 67 1.33 6.72 -3.62
N ASN A 68 2.04 7.79 -3.21
CA ASN A 68 1.96 9.13 -3.81
C ASN A 68 2.36 9.13 -5.29
N ASP A 69 3.52 8.57 -5.60
CA ASP A 69 4.06 8.57 -6.97
C ASP A 69 3.20 7.73 -7.90
N VAL A 70 2.77 6.56 -7.42
CA VAL A 70 1.92 5.64 -8.19
C VAL A 70 0.56 6.28 -8.46
N ILE A 71 -0.11 6.85 -7.44
CA ILE A 71 -1.43 7.45 -7.66
C ILE A 71 -1.35 8.66 -8.59
N PHE A 72 -0.31 9.48 -8.46
CA PHE A 72 -0.11 10.64 -9.31
C PHE A 72 0.00 10.21 -10.78
N GLN A 73 0.84 9.20 -11.06
CA GLN A 73 0.98 8.67 -12.40
C GLN A 73 -0.34 8.08 -12.94
N VAL A 74 -1.09 7.33 -12.12
CA VAL A 74 -2.38 6.75 -12.52
C VAL A 74 -3.41 7.83 -12.87
N VAL A 75 -3.54 8.88 -12.04
CA VAL A 75 -4.48 9.98 -12.26
C VAL A 75 -4.12 10.79 -13.52
N MET A 76 -2.82 10.99 -13.76
CA MET A 76 -2.31 11.64 -14.98
C MET A 76 -2.62 10.84 -16.25
N GLU A 77 -2.41 9.52 -16.24
CA GLU A 77 -2.76 8.64 -17.36
C GLU A 77 -4.25 8.64 -17.68
N TYR A 78 -5.10 8.76 -16.65
CA TYR A 78 -6.54 8.92 -16.85
C TYR A 78 -6.96 10.35 -17.19
N THR A 79 -6.03 11.31 -17.23
CA THR A 79 -6.29 12.72 -17.54
C THR A 79 -7.33 13.36 -16.63
N TRP A 80 -7.41 12.94 -15.37
CA TRP A 80 -8.34 13.51 -14.41
C TRP A 80 -7.96 14.95 -14.06
N GLN A 81 -8.96 15.84 -14.01
CA GLN A 81 -8.79 17.26 -13.65
C GLN A 81 -9.51 17.64 -12.37
N LYS A 82 -10.53 16.87 -11.98
CA LYS A 82 -11.34 17.09 -10.77
C LYS A 82 -11.69 15.74 -10.15
N PHE A 83 -11.43 15.58 -8.86
CA PHE A 83 -11.76 14.34 -8.12
C PHE A 83 -11.76 14.56 -6.61
N ILE A 84 -12.32 13.60 -5.87
CA ILE A 84 -12.32 13.58 -4.41
C ILE A 84 -11.43 12.46 -3.88
N ILE A 85 -10.70 12.72 -2.80
CA ILE A 85 -9.91 11.75 -2.07
C ILE A 85 -10.63 11.39 -0.77
N PHE A 86 -10.97 10.12 -0.63
CA PHE A 86 -11.48 9.53 0.59
C PHE A 86 -10.37 8.80 1.35
N TYR A 87 -10.32 8.99 2.67
CA TYR A 87 -9.36 8.28 3.53
C TYR A 87 -10.02 7.80 4.82
N ASP A 88 -9.56 6.68 5.37
CA ASP A 88 -10.11 6.16 6.64
C ASP A 88 -9.58 6.89 7.88
N THR A 89 -10.21 6.62 9.03
CA THR A 89 -9.85 7.24 10.31
C THR A 89 -8.44 6.88 10.79
N ASP A 90 -7.93 5.74 10.34
CA ASP A 90 -6.66 5.16 10.81
C ASP A 90 -5.48 5.55 9.90
N TYR A 91 -5.74 6.19 8.76
CA TYR A 91 -4.74 6.73 7.83
C TYR A 91 -3.90 7.90 8.43
N VAL A 92 -4.12 8.21 9.71
CA VAL A 92 -3.50 9.29 10.48
C VAL A 92 -2.36 8.72 11.36
N VAL A 93 -1.14 9.23 11.19
CA VAL A 93 -0.02 8.91 12.11
C VAL A 93 -0.22 9.70 13.40
N THR A 94 -0.74 9.08 14.45
CA THR A 94 -0.83 9.72 15.76
C THR A 94 0.57 9.98 16.33
N VAL A 95 1.01 11.25 16.30
CA VAL A 95 2.17 11.70 17.08
C VAL A 95 1.63 12.09 18.45
N ASN A 96 2.03 11.37 19.49
CA ASN A 96 1.75 11.79 20.86
C ASN A 96 2.55 13.05 21.16
N GLY A 97 1.95 14.22 21.00
CA GLY A 97 2.34 15.42 21.73
C GLY A 97 1.80 15.31 23.15
N GLU A 98 2.66 15.18 24.15
CA GLU A 98 2.29 15.42 25.53
C GLU A 98 2.06 16.93 25.70
N GLY A 99 0.79 17.35 25.69
CA GLY A 99 0.39 18.74 25.91
C GLY A 99 -1.13 18.91 25.84
N GLU A 100 -1.70 19.65 26.80
CA GLU A 100 -3.12 20.00 26.88
C GLU A 100 -3.53 20.90 25.70
N ASN A 101 -3.82 20.30 24.54
CA ASN A 101 -4.62 20.90 23.47
C ASN A 101 -5.10 19.81 22.50
N LYS A 102 -5.88 18.87 23.04
CA LYS A 102 -6.26 17.59 22.42
C LYS A 102 -7.37 17.69 21.34
N MET A 103 -7.78 18.89 20.94
CA MET A 103 -8.93 19.11 20.05
C MET A 103 -8.62 19.81 18.73
N VAL A 104 -7.38 20.25 18.48
CA VAL A 104 -7.08 21.10 17.30
C VAL A 104 -6.33 20.37 16.17
N ASP A 105 -5.72 19.19 16.39
CA ASP A 105 -4.84 18.56 15.39
C ASP A 105 -5.33 17.22 14.78
N ASN A 106 -6.54 16.74 15.10
CA ASN A 106 -7.09 15.52 14.49
C ASN A 106 -7.44 15.66 12.98
N ALA A 107 -7.33 16.88 12.43
CA ALA A 107 -7.58 17.17 11.02
C ALA A 107 -6.31 17.19 10.14
N ARG A 108 -5.12 16.96 10.71
CA ARG A 108 -3.85 17.34 10.05
C ARG A 108 -2.94 16.22 9.57
N ASP A 109 -3.23 14.95 9.81
CA ASP A 109 -2.27 13.90 9.41
C ASP A 109 -2.58 13.24 8.06
N ILE A 110 -2.80 14.08 7.05
CA ILE A 110 -2.76 13.70 5.62
C ILE A 110 -1.32 13.59 5.09
N ARG A 111 -0.31 13.52 5.97
CA ARG A 111 1.12 13.46 5.59
C ARG A 111 1.44 12.31 4.65
N GLY A 112 0.68 11.22 4.73
CA GLY A 112 0.78 10.10 3.80
C GLY A 112 0.50 10.45 2.33
N ILE A 113 -0.25 11.54 2.07
CA ILE A 113 -0.60 12.02 0.72
C ILE A 113 -0.12 13.45 0.41
N GLU A 114 0.71 14.05 1.26
CA GLU A 114 1.15 15.46 1.13
C GLU A 114 1.81 15.74 -0.23
N ASN A 115 2.77 14.90 -0.63
CA ASN A 115 3.45 15.04 -1.92
C ASN A 115 2.47 14.93 -3.11
N PHE A 116 1.50 14.02 -3.04
CA PHE A 116 0.47 13.90 -4.09
C PHE A 116 -0.42 15.14 -4.18
N LEU A 117 -0.82 15.71 -3.03
CA LEU A 117 -1.60 16.96 -2.98
C LEU A 117 -0.81 18.15 -3.54
N ASP A 118 0.48 18.24 -3.22
CA ASP A 118 1.37 19.28 -3.76
C ASP A 118 1.50 19.15 -5.28
N GLN A 119 1.75 17.95 -5.79
CA GLN A 119 1.88 17.68 -7.23
C GLN A 119 0.58 17.98 -7.98
N THR A 120 -0.57 17.57 -7.47
CA THR A 120 -1.88 17.83 -8.10
C THR A 120 -2.24 19.32 -8.09
N SER A 121 -1.91 20.04 -7.01
CA SER A 121 -2.05 21.49 -6.92
C SER A 121 -1.18 22.22 -7.95
N GLN A 122 0.08 21.80 -8.13
CA GLN A 122 0.98 22.33 -9.16
C GLN A 122 0.47 22.11 -10.59
N GLN A 123 -0.28 21.03 -10.83
CA GLN A 123 -0.93 20.76 -12.12
C GLN A 123 -2.29 21.46 -12.29
N GLY A 124 -2.74 22.22 -11.28
CA GLY A 124 -4.01 22.96 -11.33
C GLY A 124 -5.27 22.08 -11.23
N MET A 125 -5.16 20.89 -10.63
CA MET A 125 -6.29 19.98 -10.45
C MET A 125 -7.20 20.42 -9.29
N ASP A 126 -8.51 20.24 -9.43
CA ASP A 126 -9.51 20.46 -8.38
C ASP A 126 -9.67 19.20 -7.52
N VAL A 127 -8.99 19.18 -6.37
CA VAL A 127 -8.95 18.03 -5.46
C VAL A 127 -9.66 18.34 -4.16
N SER A 128 -10.70 17.57 -3.86
CA SER A 128 -11.41 17.62 -2.57
C SER A 128 -10.95 16.50 -1.64
N LEU A 129 -11.00 16.70 -0.32
CA LEU A 129 -10.63 15.71 0.69
C LEU A 129 -11.81 15.42 1.61
N GLN A 130 -12.05 14.15 1.91
CA GLN A 130 -13.09 13.75 2.86
C GLN A 130 -12.70 12.50 3.65
N LYS A 131 -12.63 12.65 4.97
CA LYS A 131 -12.46 11.51 5.88
C LYS A 131 -13.74 10.65 5.89
N VAL A 132 -13.56 9.33 5.83
CA VAL A 132 -14.63 8.35 6.00
C VAL A 132 -14.68 7.91 7.46
N GLU A 133 -15.78 8.20 8.14
CA GLU A 133 -15.97 7.81 9.53
C GLU A 133 -16.17 6.28 9.65
N SER A 134 -15.85 5.72 10.81
CA SER A 134 -16.03 4.29 11.08
C SER A 134 -17.50 3.84 10.96
N ASN A 135 -18.44 4.72 11.30
CA ASN A 135 -19.87 4.52 11.07
C ASN A 135 -20.33 5.20 9.78
N ILE A 136 -20.08 4.53 8.66
CA ILE A 136 -20.39 5.00 7.30
C ILE A 136 -21.88 5.28 7.12
N ASN A 137 -22.75 4.42 7.65
CA ASN A 137 -24.20 4.59 7.54
C ASN A 137 -24.67 5.88 8.21
N MET A 138 -24.15 6.18 9.40
CA MET A 138 -24.46 7.43 10.11
C MET A 138 -23.89 8.66 9.38
N MET A 139 -22.69 8.55 8.80
CA MET A 139 -22.09 9.61 7.99
C MET A 139 -22.97 9.94 6.77
N ILE A 140 -23.39 8.94 6.00
CA ILE A 140 -24.21 9.13 4.80
C ILE A 140 -25.63 9.57 5.16
N THR A 141 -26.25 8.96 6.17
CA THR A 141 -27.57 9.40 6.66
C THR A 141 -27.54 10.85 7.16
N GLY A 142 -26.48 11.24 7.87
CA GLY A 142 -26.26 12.61 8.33
C GLY A 142 -26.17 13.58 7.15
N MET A 143 -25.43 13.22 6.11
CA MET A 143 -25.31 14.01 4.88
C MET A 143 -26.66 14.25 4.19
N PHE A 144 -27.50 13.23 4.04
CA PHE A 144 -28.84 13.38 3.46
C PHE A 144 -29.77 14.25 4.31
N ARG A 145 -29.57 14.30 5.62
CA ARG A 145 -30.38 15.15 6.52
C ARG A 145 -29.98 16.62 6.47
N THR A 146 -28.71 16.92 6.20
CA THR A 146 -28.17 18.27 6.28
C THR A 146 -28.10 18.97 4.92
N MET A 147 -27.86 18.24 3.83
CA MET A 147 -27.71 18.81 2.50
C MET A 147 -29.05 19.07 1.82
N ARG A 148 -29.14 20.19 1.11
CA ARG A 148 -30.26 20.46 0.18
C ARG A 148 -30.12 19.61 -1.08
N VAL A 149 -31.22 19.44 -1.82
CA VAL A 149 -31.26 18.66 -3.07
C VAL A 149 -30.20 19.13 -4.09
N GLU A 150 -30.03 20.44 -4.26
CA GLU A 150 -29.04 21.01 -5.16
C GLU A 150 -27.59 20.71 -4.74
N GLU A 151 -27.31 20.74 -3.43
CA GLU A 151 -26.00 20.40 -2.88
C GLU A 151 -25.71 18.92 -3.05
N LEU A 152 -26.73 18.07 -2.85
CA LEU A 152 -26.64 16.64 -3.08
C LEU A 152 -26.33 16.33 -4.55
N HIS A 153 -26.96 17.03 -5.51
CA HIS A 153 -26.63 16.86 -6.93
C HIS A 153 -25.18 17.26 -7.24
N ARG A 154 -24.69 18.37 -6.67
CA ARG A 154 -23.27 18.76 -6.81
C ARG A 154 -22.35 17.72 -6.19
N TYR A 155 -22.70 17.16 -5.04
CA TYR A 155 -21.93 16.12 -4.38
C TYR A 155 -21.86 14.83 -5.23
N ARG A 156 -22.98 14.42 -5.84
CA ARG A 156 -23.02 13.29 -6.79
C ARG A 156 -22.11 13.48 -7.99
N ASP A 157 -22.01 14.71 -8.52
CA ASP A 157 -21.07 15.03 -9.59
C ASP A 157 -19.61 14.90 -9.14
N THR A 158 -19.27 15.37 -7.94
CA THR A 158 -17.95 15.19 -7.33
C THR A 158 -17.60 13.70 -7.15
N LEU A 159 -18.58 12.85 -6.80
CA LEU A 159 -18.38 11.40 -6.64
C LEU A 159 -18.12 10.65 -7.95
N ARG A 160 -18.22 11.28 -9.13
CA ARG A 160 -17.89 10.61 -10.40
C ARG A 160 -16.44 10.18 -10.48
N ARG A 161 -15.52 10.86 -9.79
CA ARG A 161 -14.09 10.51 -9.76
C ARG A 161 -13.60 10.55 -8.34
N ALA A 162 -13.21 9.38 -7.81
CA ALA A 162 -12.77 9.27 -6.43
C ALA A 162 -11.51 8.41 -6.30
N VAL A 163 -10.65 8.77 -5.35
CA VAL A 163 -9.50 7.98 -4.92
C VAL A 163 -9.71 7.57 -3.46
N LEU A 164 -9.55 6.29 -3.15
CA LEU A 164 -9.79 5.72 -1.83
C LEU A 164 -8.46 5.24 -1.20
N PHE A 165 -8.00 5.98 -0.19
CA PHE A 165 -6.88 5.65 0.70
C PHE A 165 -7.39 5.06 2.01
N MET A 166 -7.81 3.80 1.98
CA MET A 166 -8.41 3.15 3.15
C MET A 166 -8.17 1.63 3.14
N SER A 167 -8.46 0.99 4.27
CA SER A 167 -8.46 -0.47 4.36
C SER A 167 -9.46 -1.11 3.38
N PRO A 168 -9.21 -2.34 2.87
CA PRO A 168 -10.17 -3.05 2.04
C PRO A 168 -11.53 -3.25 2.73
N ALA A 169 -11.55 -3.44 4.05
CA ALA A 169 -12.78 -3.57 4.82
C ALA A 169 -13.62 -2.29 4.77
N THR A 170 -13.01 -1.13 5.04
CA THR A 170 -13.67 0.17 4.96
C THR A 170 -14.13 0.48 3.54
N ALA A 171 -13.30 0.20 2.53
CA ALA A 171 -13.64 0.42 1.13
C ALA A 171 -14.88 -0.38 0.71
N LYS A 172 -14.96 -1.65 1.09
CA LYS A 172 -16.11 -2.52 0.78
C LYS A 172 -17.40 -2.01 1.41
N ALA A 173 -17.36 -1.61 2.68
CA ALA A 173 -18.52 -1.03 3.37
C ALA A 173 -18.93 0.30 2.74
N PHE A 174 -17.96 1.18 2.45
CA PHE A 174 -18.21 2.50 1.87
C PHE A 174 -18.84 2.41 0.49
N ILE A 175 -18.28 1.56 -0.38
CA ILE A 175 -18.81 1.32 -1.73
C ILE A 175 -20.23 0.76 -1.66
N THR A 176 -20.49 -0.20 -0.76
CA THR A 176 -21.83 -0.77 -0.61
C THR A 176 -22.85 0.32 -0.28
N GLU A 177 -22.56 1.15 0.73
CA GLU A 177 -23.50 2.19 1.18
C GLU A 177 -23.76 3.27 0.11
N VAL A 178 -22.73 3.76 -0.61
CA VAL A 178 -22.93 4.78 -1.66
C VAL A 178 -23.68 4.25 -2.88
N VAL A 179 -23.56 2.95 -3.17
CA VAL A 179 -24.28 2.29 -4.26
C VAL A 179 -25.74 2.09 -3.87
N GLU A 180 -26.01 1.53 -2.70
CA GLU A 180 -27.36 1.28 -2.19
C GLU A 180 -28.18 2.57 -2.03
N THR A 181 -27.51 3.67 -1.65
CA THR A 181 -28.13 4.99 -1.51
C THR A 181 -28.17 5.81 -2.81
N ASN A 182 -27.76 5.22 -3.95
CA ASN A 182 -27.75 5.86 -5.27
C ASN A 182 -26.95 7.18 -5.33
N LEU A 183 -25.88 7.31 -4.54
CA LEU A 183 -24.98 8.47 -4.60
C LEU A 183 -24.06 8.43 -5.82
N VAL A 184 -23.77 7.23 -6.33
CA VAL A 184 -22.99 7.00 -7.55
C VAL A 184 -23.86 6.37 -8.64
N ALA A 185 -23.40 6.48 -9.89
CA ALA A 185 -24.02 5.86 -11.06
C ALA A 185 -22.95 5.19 -11.94
N PHE A 186 -23.36 4.58 -13.06
CA PHE A 186 -22.48 3.78 -13.93
C PHE A 186 -21.31 4.58 -14.57
N ASP A 187 -21.43 5.90 -14.64
CA ASP A 187 -20.41 6.81 -15.13
C ASP A 187 -19.31 7.13 -14.10
N CYS A 188 -19.39 6.58 -12.87
CA CYS A 188 -18.33 6.76 -11.89
C CYS A 188 -17.05 5.98 -12.26
N HIS A 189 -15.90 6.54 -11.88
CA HIS A 189 -14.60 5.92 -11.99
C HIS A 189 -13.83 6.10 -10.68
N TRP A 190 -13.70 5.02 -9.92
CA TRP A 190 -13.05 5.03 -8.61
C TRP A 190 -11.71 4.30 -8.65
N ILE A 191 -10.72 4.81 -7.93
CA ILE A 191 -9.41 4.20 -7.75
C ILE A 191 -9.26 3.83 -6.28
N ILE A 192 -8.94 2.58 -5.98
CA ILE A 192 -8.56 2.15 -4.63
C ILE A 192 -7.07 1.83 -4.66
N ILE A 193 -6.32 2.44 -3.75
CA ILE A 193 -4.87 2.26 -3.66
C ILE A 193 -4.47 1.87 -2.25
N ASN A 194 -3.87 0.69 -2.13
CA ASN A 194 -3.34 0.17 -0.88
C ASN A 194 -2.32 -0.92 -1.20
N GLU A 195 -1.18 -0.97 -0.49
CA GLU A 195 -0.20 -2.05 -0.68
C GLU A 195 -0.85 -3.42 -0.47
N GLU A 196 -1.77 -3.54 0.49
CA GLU A 196 -2.33 -4.80 0.97
C GLU A 196 -3.82 -4.97 0.60
N ILE A 197 -4.06 -5.51 -0.61
CA ILE A 197 -5.41 -5.89 -1.09
C ILE A 197 -5.37 -7.36 -1.55
N SER A 198 -6.05 -8.26 -0.84
CA SER A 198 -6.04 -9.69 -1.20
C SER A 198 -6.83 -9.98 -2.47
N ASP A 199 -6.62 -11.15 -3.09
CA ASP A 199 -7.42 -11.57 -4.26
C ASP A 199 -8.91 -11.70 -3.91
N MET A 200 -9.24 -12.08 -2.68
CA MET A 200 -10.63 -12.12 -2.22
C MET A 200 -11.22 -10.71 -2.12
N ASP A 201 -10.45 -9.74 -1.60
CA ASP A 201 -10.90 -8.35 -1.53
C ASP A 201 -11.10 -7.76 -2.91
N VAL A 202 -10.22 -8.06 -3.87
CA VAL A 202 -10.37 -7.64 -5.27
C VAL A 202 -11.71 -8.13 -5.82
N GLN A 203 -12.03 -9.42 -5.67
CA GLN A 203 -13.31 -9.96 -6.16
C GLN A 203 -14.50 -9.29 -5.48
N GLU A 204 -14.46 -9.13 -4.16
CA GLU A 204 -15.57 -8.53 -3.41
C GLU A 204 -15.79 -7.04 -3.76
N LEU A 205 -14.71 -6.26 -3.91
CA LEU A 205 -14.75 -4.85 -4.35
C LEU A 205 -15.31 -4.72 -5.78
N VAL A 206 -14.92 -5.63 -6.68
CA VAL A 206 -15.43 -5.72 -8.04
C VAL A 206 -16.88 -6.22 -8.09
N MET A 207 -17.35 -6.96 -7.09
CA MET A 207 -18.77 -7.35 -7.03
C MET A 207 -19.65 -6.24 -6.45
N LYS A 208 -19.14 -5.47 -5.47
CA LYS A 208 -19.90 -4.45 -4.73
C LYS A 208 -20.00 -3.09 -5.43
N SER A 209 -19.01 -2.74 -6.26
CA SER A 209 -19.00 -1.44 -6.93
C SER A 209 -19.98 -1.36 -8.11
N ILE A 210 -20.17 -0.18 -8.67
CA ILE A 210 -20.70 0.01 -10.03
C ILE A 210 -19.74 0.91 -10.81
N GLY A 211 -19.93 1.05 -12.12
CA GLY A 211 -19.03 1.83 -12.96
C GLY A 211 -17.59 1.29 -12.98
N ARG A 212 -16.64 2.14 -13.36
CA ARG A 212 -15.25 1.74 -13.53
C ARG A 212 -14.52 1.71 -12.18
N LEU A 213 -13.91 0.58 -11.85
CA LEU A 213 -13.05 0.44 -10.68
C LEU A 213 -11.61 0.13 -11.11
N THR A 214 -10.66 0.88 -10.56
CA THR A 214 -9.22 0.63 -10.68
C THR A 214 -8.66 0.28 -9.30
N LEU A 215 -7.86 -0.79 -9.21
CA LEU A 215 -7.25 -1.26 -7.97
C LEU A 215 -5.74 -1.21 -8.14
N VAL A 216 -5.05 -0.55 -7.22
CA VAL A 216 -3.59 -0.44 -7.18
C VAL A 216 -3.11 -1.13 -5.92
N ARG A 217 -2.33 -2.20 -6.08
CA ARG A 217 -1.80 -2.97 -4.94
C ARG A 217 -0.37 -3.44 -5.14
N GLN A 218 0.32 -3.71 -4.04
CA GLN A 218 1.65 -4.29 -4.11
C GLN A 218 1.57 -5.72 -4.65
N THR A 219 2.50 -6.08 -5.52
CA THR A 219 2.66 -7.45 -6.03
C THR A 219 4.07 -7.96 -5.76
N PHE A 220 4.21 -9.28 -5.63
CA PHE A 220 5.49 -9.95 -5.47
C PHE A 220 5.76 -10.80 -6.70
N PRO A 221 6.76 -10.46 -7.53
CA PRO A 221 7.10 -11.24 -8.71
C PRO A 221 7.36 -12.70 -8.34
N LEU A 222 6.52 -13.61 -8.83
CA LEU A 222 6.68 -15.04 -8.63
C LEU A 222 7.53 -15.63 -9.78
N PRO A 223 8.36 -16.64 -9.49
CA PRO A 223 9.02 -17.42 -10.55
C PRO A 223 7.98 -18.01 -11.51
N GLN A 224 8.26 -17.93 -12.82
CA GLN A 224 7.38 -18.51 -13.85
C GLN A 224 7.25 -20.03 -13.70
N ASN A 225 8.35 -20.69 -13.35
CA ASN A 225 8.36 -22.13 -13.15
C ASN A 225 7.68 -22.50 -11.81
N THR A 226 6.61 -23.28 -11.88
CA THR A 226 5.85 -23.76 -10.71
C THR A 226 6.73 -24.55 -9.73
N SER A 227 7.67 -25.35 -10.22
CA SER A 227 8.62 -26.11 -9.39
C SER A 227 9.56 -25.21 -8.58
N GLN A 228 9.77 -23.97 -9.02
CA GLN A 228 10.60 -22.99 -8.33
C GLN A 228 9.79 -22.11 -7.37
N ARG A 229 8.45 -22.20 -7.29
CA ARG A 229 7.65 -21.32 -6.41
C ARG A 229 7.96 -21.50 -4.94
N CYS A 230 8.22 -22.73 -4.51
CA CYS A 230 8.51 -23.10 -3.12
C CYS A 230 9.97 -23.51 -2.89
N VAL A 231 10.86 -23.24 -3.85
CA VAL A 231 12.29 -23.52 -3.73
C VAL A 231 13.08 -22.28 -4.18
N ARG A 232 14.07 -21.86 -3.39
CA ARG A 232 14.95 -20.71 -3.69
C ARG A 232 16.39 -21.11 -3.43
N ASN A 233 17.22 -21.25 -4.47
CA ASN A 233 18.64 -21.61 -4.30
C ASN A 233 18.85 -22.80 -3.32
N ASN A 234 18.14 -23.91 -3.55
CA ASN A 234 18.07 -25.12 -2.71
C ASN A 234 17.39 -24.98 -1.34
N HIS A 235 16.99 -23.78 -0.93
CA HIS A 235 16.13 -23.58 0.24
C HIS A 235 14.68 -23.94 -0.07
N ARG A 236 14.12 -24.91 0.66
CA ARG A 236 12.71 -25.33 0.48
C ARG A 236 11.81 -24.56 1.44
N ILE A 237 10.88 -23.81 0.86
CA ILE A 237 9.84 -23.07 1.58
C ILE A 237 8.65 -24.02 1.83
N ASN A 238 8.04 -23.92 3.01
CA ASN A 238 6.82 -24.66 3.32
C ASN A 238 5.71 -24.27 2.34
N THR A 239 5.07 -25.25 1.72
CA THR A 239 4.02 -25.05 0.70
C THR A 239 2.88 -24.16 1.19
N SER A 240 2.55 -24.22 2.49
CA SER A 240 1.54 -23.38 3.12
C SER A 240 1.84 -21.87 3.14
N LEU A 241 3.05 -21.47 2.72
CA LEU A 241 3.47 -20.05 2.63
C LEU A 241 3.73 -19.59 1.19
N CYS A 242 3.92 -20.51 0.24
CA CYS A 242 4.41 -20.20 -1.12
C CYS A 242 3.53 -20.75 -2.25
N ASP A 243 2.67 -21.74 -1.98
CA ASP A 243 1.73 -22.24 -2.98
C ASP A 243 0.52 -21.30 -3.04
N PRO A 244 0.28 -20.58 -4.15
CA PRO A 244 -0.88 -19.68 -4.26
C PRO A 244 -2.23 -20.41 -4.21
N LYS A 245 -2.25 -21.74 -4.29
CA LYS A 245 -3.47 -22.55 -4.10
C LYS A 245 -3.77 -22.84 -2.63
N ASP A 246 -2.80 -22.64 -1.73
CA ASP A 246 -2.99 -22.89 -0.31
C ASP A 246 -3.73 -21.72 0.35
N PRO A 247 -4.82 -21.96 1.10
CA PRO A 247 -5.58 -20.90 1.76
C PRO A 247 -4.74 -20.03 2.70
N LYS A 248 -3.74 -20.63 3.38
CA LYS A 248 -2.86 -19.90 4.30
C LYS A 248 -1.93 -18.95 3.55
N ALA A 249 -1.46 -19.33 2.37
CA ALA A 249 -0.63 -18.47 1.53
C ALA A 249 -1.44 -17.29 0.95
N GLN A 250 -2.73 -17.51 0.66
CA GLN A 250 -3.66 -16.47 0.19
C GLN A 250 -4.00 -15.44 1.28
N MET A 251 -4.09 -15.88 2.55
CA MET A 251 -4.36 -15.02 3.72
C MET A 251 -3.10 -14.40 4.34
N LEU A 252 -1.92 -14.65 3.76
CA LEU A 252 -0.66 -14.23 4.35
C LEU A 252 -0.46 -12.71 4.18
N GLU A 253 -0.50 -11.98 5.30
CA GLU A 253 -0.18 -10.54 5.32
C GLU A 253 1.17 -10.23 4.68
N ILE A 254 1.31 -9.04 4.10
CA ILE A 254 2.57 -8.57 3.50
C ILE A 254 3.71 -8.61 4.52
N THR A 255 3.42 -8.21 5.75
CA THR A 255 4.41 -8.19 6.84
C THR A 255 4.94 -9.58 7.18
N ASN A 256 4.10 -10.62 7.09
CA ASN A 256 4.51 -12.01 7.32
C ASN A 256 5.50 -12.50 6.26
N ARG A 257 5.34 -12.07 5.00
CA ARG A 257 6.30 -12.36 3.92
C ARG A 257 7.67 -11.74 4.21
N TYR A 258 7.69 -10.48 4.63
CA TYR A 258 8.93 -9.81 5.03
C TYR A 258 9.57 -10.41 6.29
N ILE A 259 8.80 -10.89 7.26
CA ILE A 259 9.33 -11.61 8.42
C ILE A 259 10.05 -12.88 7.97
N TYR A 260 9.45 -13.66 7.06
CA TYR A 260 10.06 -14.87 6.54
C TYR A 260 11.42 -14.58 5.87
N ASP A 261 11.43 -13.62 4.95
CA ASP A 261 12.64 -13.25 4.20
C ASP A 261 13.71 -12.64 5.12
N THR A 262 13.31 -11.93 6.17
CA THR A 262 14.21 -11.41 7.22
C THR A 262 14.92 -12.54 7.97
N VAL A 263 14.19 -13.59 8.37
CA VAL A 263 14.80 -14.75 9.04
C VAL A 263 15.74 -15.49 8.10
N LEU A 264 15.36 -15.65 6.83
CA LEU A 264 16.21 -16.26 5.80
C LEU A 264 17.51 -15.46 5.59
N LEU A 265 17.41 -14.13 5.53
CA LEU A 265 18.57 -13.24 5.40
C LEU A 265 19.52 -13.35 6.60
N LEU A 266 18.99 -13.36 7.82
CA LEU A 266 19.78 -13.51 9.03
C LEU A 266 20.49 -14.87 9.09
N ALA A 267 19.79 -15.95 8.73
CA ALA A 267 20.38 -17.29 8.69
C ALA A 267 21.58 -17.36 7.72
N ASN A 268 21.42 -16.81 6.51
CA ASN A 268 22.51 -16.73 5.52
C ASN A 268 23.66 -15.84 6.00
N THR A 269 23.35 -14.74 6.68
CA THR A 269 24.36 -13.85 7.25
C THR A 269 25.19 -14.53 8.34
N PHE A 270 24.54 -15.25 9.25
CA PHE A 270 25.22 -15.99 10.31
C PHE A 270 26.09 -17.12 9.75
N HIS A 271 25.56 -17.85 8.76
CA HIS A 271 26.32 -18.88 8.06
C HIS A 271 27.60 -18.31 7.43
N ARG A 272 27.49 -17.21 6.66
CA ARG A 272 28.65 -16.55 6.04
C ARG A 272 29.67 -16.06 7.07
N LYS A 273 29.24 -15.46 8.19
CA LYS A 273 30.17 -15.03 9.25
C LYS A 273 30.94 -16.19 9.88
N LEU A 274 30.31 -17.35 10.03
CA LEU A 274 30.95 -18.56 10.54
C LEU A 274 31.97 -19.09 9.53
N GLU A 275 31.61 -19.16 8.24
CA GLU A 275 32.52 -19.57 7.16
C GLU A 275 33.73 -18.65 7.04
N ASP A 276 33.51 -17.34 7.10
CA ASP A 276 34.57 -16.32 7.03
C ASP A 276 35.45 -16.25 8.28
N ARG A 277 35.13 -17.01 9.34
CA ARG A 277 35.80 -16.96 10.65
C ARG A 277 35.83 -15.56 11.28
N LYS A 278 34.83 -14.72 10.97
CA LYS A 278 34.65 -13.35 11.48
C LYS A 278 33.52 -13.27 12.52
N TRP A 279 33.32 -14.35 13.25
CA TRP A 279 32.26 -14.47 14.23
C TRP A 279 32.54 -13.63 15.49
N HIS A 280 31.55 -12.87 15.93
CA HIS A 280 31.55 -12.21 17.23
C HIS A 280 30.42 -12.80 18.07
N SER A 281 30.74 -13.32 19.25
CA SER A 281 29.75 -13.87 20.17
C SER A 281 28.77 -12.80 20.67
N MET A 282 27.53 -13.23 20.92
CA MET A 282 26.52 -12.40 21.56
C MET A 282 26.97 -11.98 22.97
N ALA A 283 26.59 -10.77 23.39
CA ALA A 283 26.89 -10.25 24.72
C ALA A 283 25.59 -10.06 25.52
N SER A 284 25.63 -10.32 26.83
CA SER A 284 24.54 -9.93 27.73
C SER A 284 24.66 -8.44 28.02
N LEU A 285 23.77 -7.65 27.43
CA LEU A 285 23.79 -6.19 27.55
C LEU A 285 22.83 -5.72 28.66
N SER A 286 23.13 -4.57 29.25
CA SER A 286 22.26 -3.91 30.24
C SER A 286 21.91 -2.51 29.75
N CYS A 287 20.62 -2.17 29.77
CA CYS A 287 20.13 -0.83 29.45
C CYS A 287 19.98 -0.01 30.74
N ILE A 288 19.94 1.33 30.62
CA ILE A 288 19.62 2.26 31.73
C ILE A 288 20.56 2.07 32.94
N ARG A 289 21.87 1.93 32.68
CA ARG A 289 22.91 1.90 33.73
C ARG A 289 24.04 2.85 33.37
N LYS A 290 24.64 3.49 34.39
CA LYS A 290 25.76 4.46 34.25
C LYS A 290 27.05 3.91 33.61
N GLY A 291 27.09 2.64 33.22
CA GLY A 291 28.23 2.00 32.54
C GLY A 291 27.81 1.02 31.44
N SER A 292 26.62 1.20 30.86
CA SER A 292 26.15 0.41 29.73
C SER A 292 27.15 0.51 28.56
N LYS A 293 27.62 -0.65 28.08
CA LYS A 293 28.50 -0.74 26.91
C LYS A 293 27.73 -1.35 25.73
N PRO A 294 27.92 -0.85 24.51
CA PRO A 294 27.31 -1.44 23.33
C PRO A 294 27.97 -2.76 22.95
N TRP A 295 27.31 -3.56 22.11
CA TRP A 295 27.88 -4.79 21.59
C TRP A 295 29.03 -4.50 20.61
N GLN A 296 30.22 -5.00 20.94
CA GLN A 296 31.42 -4.80 20.12
C GLN A 296 31.34 -5.43 18.73
N GLY A 297 30.57 -6.53 18.58
CA GLY A 297 30.34 -7.19 17.30
C GLY A 297 29.27 -6.52 16.43
N GLY A 298 28.58 -5.49 16.95
CA GLY A 298 27.41 -4.87 16.35
C GLY A 298 27.63 -4.37 14.94
N LYS A 299 28.61 -3.47 14.76
CA LYS A 299 28.90 -2.86 13.46
C LYS A 299 29.26 -3.90 12.40
N SER A 300 30.18 -4.82 12.75
CA SER A 300 30.58 -5.92 11.87
C SER A 300 29.38 -6.80 11.47
N MET A 301 28.44 -7.05 12.38
CA MET A 301 27.22 -7.79 12.08
C MET A 301 26.29 -7.00 11.16
N LEU A 302 25.99 -5.74 11.51
CA LEU A 302 25.17 -4.84 10.71
C LEU A 302 25.67 -4.74 9.27
N ASP A 303 26.97 -4.50 9.07
CA ASP A 303 27.57 -4.36 7.75
C ASP A 303 27.45 -5.65 6.93
N THR A 304 27.49 -6.82 7.58
CA THR A 304 27.32 -8.10 6.89
C THR A 304 25.86 -8.33 6.51
N VAL A 305 24.91 -7.98 7.38
CA VAL A 305 23.47 -8.07 7.10
C VAL A 305 23.09 -7.12 5.96
N LYS A 306 23.57 -5.86 6.01
CA LYS A 306 23.28 -4.81 5.02
C LYS A 306 23.79 -5.16 3.62
N LYS A 307 24.96 -5.82 3.52
CA LYS A 307 25.52 -6.33 2.26
C LYS A 307 24.93 -7.69 1.83
N GLY A 308 24.07 -8.29 2.65
CA GLY A 308 23.39 -9.53 2.34
C GLY A 308 22.20 -9.30 1.42
N GLY A 309 21.80 -10.35 0.72
CA GLY A 309 20.59 -10.38 -0.09
C GLY A 309 20.04 -11.80 -0.16
N VAL A 310 18.72 -11.94 -0.17
CA VAL A 310 18.05 -13.24 -0.28
C VAL A 310 16.87 -13.20 -1.23
N SER A 311 16.67 -14.31 -1.93
CA SER A 311 15.46 -14.53 -2.73
C SER A 311 14.44 -15.35 -1.93
N GLY A 312 13.28 -14.79 -1.66
CA GLY A 312 12.27 -15.38 -0.77
C GLY A 312 10.82 -15.22 -1.25
N LEU A 313 9.92 -14.95 -0.31
CA LEU A 313 8.49 -14.70 -0.53
C LEU A 313 8.21 -13.30 -1.08
N THR A 314 9.09 -12.33 -0.86
CA THR A 314 8.97 -10.95 -1.39
C THR A 314 9.80 -10.73 -2.64
N SER A 315 10.12 -11.80 -3.38
CA SER A 315 11.12 -11.82 -4.46
C SER A 315 12.53 -11.58 -3.92
N LEU A 316 13.06 -10.36 -3.96
CA LEU A 316 14.41 -10.02 -3.51
C LEU A 316 14.34 -9.12 -2.28
N LEU A 317 14.96 -9.55 -1.18
CA LEU A 317 15.20 -8.72 -0.01
C LEU A 317 16.70 -8.42 0.07
N GLU A 318 17.03 -7.14 -0.03
CA GLU A 318 18.37 -6.59 0.11
C GLU A 318 18.27 -5.16 0.66
N PHE A 319 19.41 -4.52 0.94
CA PHE A 319 19.45 -3.15 1.43
C PHE A 319 20.40 -2.30 0.60
N ASN A 320 19.99 -1.06 0.32
CA ASN A 320 20.84 -0.05 -0.27
C ASN A 320 21.78 0.60 0.77
N ASP A 321 22.57 1.58 0.32
CA ASP A 321 23.51 2.32 1.19
C ASP A 321 22.80 3.10 2.32
N ASN A 322 21.51 3.37 2.19
CA ASN A 322 20.69 4.01 3.22
C ASN A 322 20.03 3.00 4.17
N GLY A 323 20.33 1.70 4.02
CA GLY A 323 19.74 0.65 4.86
C GLY A 323 18.27 0.37 4.56
N SER A 324 17.77 0.76 3.39
CA SER A 324 16.38 0.55 2.97
C SER A 324 16.29 -0.48 1.85
N ASN A 325 15.25 -1.30 1.87
CA ASN A 325 14.94 -2.21 0.78
C ASN A 325 14.41 -1.44 -0.45
N PRO A 326 15.09 -1.47 -1.60
CA PRO A 326 14.64 -0.72 -2.77
C PRO A 326 13.54 -1.44 -3.58
N ASN A 327 13.30 -2.72 -3.33
CA ASN A 327 12.53 -3.58 -4.22
C ASN A 327 11.02 -3.54 -3.93
N ILE A 328 10.27 -2.80 -4.75
CA ILE A 328 8.80 -2.71 -4.70
C ILE A 328 8.20 -2.73 -6.10
N TYR A 329 7.06 -3.42 -6.24
CA TYR A 329 6.32 -3.53 -7.48
C TYR A 329 4.83 -3.38 -7.18
N PHE A 330 4.13 -2.62 -8.01
CA PHE A 330 2.69 -2.50 -7.98
C PHE A 330 2.09 -3.12 -9.23
N GLU A 331 0.92 -3.73 -9.09
CA GLU A 331 0.05 -4.04 -10.21
C GLU A 331 -1.19 -3.15 -10.16
N ILE A 332 -1.63 -2.75 -11.35
CA ILE A 332 -2.81 -1.92 -11.54
C ILE A 332 -3.84 -2.79 -12.26
N LEU A 333 -4.93 -3.07 -11.56
CA LEU A 333 -6.06 -3.86 -12.06
C LEU A 333 -7.20 -2.92 -12.43
N GLY A 334 -7.98 -3.30 -13.42
CA GLY A 334 -9.18 -2.57 -13.84
C GLY A 334 -10.33 -3.51 -14.13
N THR A 335 -11.54 -3.06 -13.81
CA THR A 335 -12.76 -3.75 -14.20
C THR A 335 -12.93 -3.72 -15.72
N ASN A 336 -13.37 -4.84 -16.29
CA ASN A 336 -13.80 -4.91 -17.68
C ASN A 336 -15.30 -5.22 -17.75
N TYR A 337 -15.96 -4.62 -18.75
CA TYR A 337 -17.35 -4.88 -19.10
C TYR A 337 -17.37 -5.65 -20.41
N GLY A 338 -17.60 -6.96 -20.35
CA GLY A 338 -17.83 -7.78 -21.53
C GLY A 338 -19.32 -7.99 -21.72
N GLU A 339 -19.84 -7.77 -22.93
CA GLU A 339 -21.25 -8.00 -23.27
C GLU A 339 -21.71 -9.46 -22.96
N ASP A 340 -20.79 -10.43 -23.06
CA ASP A 340 -21.10 -11.87 -22.84
C ASP A 340 -20.55 -12.48 -21.54
N ARG A 341 -19.64 -11.79 -20.81
CA ARG A 341 -18.85 -12.40 -19.71
C ARG A 341 -19.17 -11.85 -18.31
N GLY A 342 -20.13 -10.94 -18.20
CA GLY A 342 -20.39 -10.24 -16.94
C GLY A 342 -19.24 -9.30 -16.56
N ARG A 343 -19.26 -8.83 -15.30
CA ARG A 343 -18.23 -7.91 -14.78
C ARG A 343 -17.02 -8.69 -14.30
N GLY A 344 -15.85 -8.41 -14.87
CA GLY A 344 -14.58 -9.04 -14.51
C GLY A 344 -13.52 -8.02 -14.11
N VAL A 345 -12.33 -8.52 -13.78
CA VAL A 345 -11.15 -7.71 -13.47
C VAL A 345 -9.93 -8.29 -14.17
N SER A 346 -9.06 -7.41 -14.69
CA SER A 346 -7.83 -7.81 -15.37
C SER A 346 -6.71 -6.83 -15.06
N ARG A 347 -5.46 -7.31 -15.12
CA ARG A 347 -4.28 -6.46 -14.96
C ARG A 347 -4.10 -5.57 -16.18
N LEU A 348 -4.07 -4.25 -15.96
CA LEU A 348 -3.88 -3.22 -16.99
C LEU A 348 -2.41 -2.85 -17.16
N ALA A 349 -1.69 -2.70 -16.05
CA ALA A 349 -0.31 -2.27 -16.03
C ALA A 349 0.41 -2.74 -14.75
N THR A 350 1.72 -2.57 -14.74
CA THR A 350 2.58 -2.69 -13.55
C THR A 350 3.33 -1.39 -13.34
N TRP A 351 3.80 -1.14 -12.12
CA TRP A 351 4.61 0.02 -11.81
C TRP A 351 5.75 -0.34 -10.85
N ASP A 352 6.92 0.24 -11.05
CA ASP A 352 8.05 0.18 -10.12
C ASP A 352 8.83 1.50 -10.16
N PRO A 353 9.60 1.86 -9.11
CA PRO A 353 10.25 3.16 -9.03
C PRO A 353 11.40 3.35 -10.04
N ILE A 354 11.85 2.30 -10.73
CA ILE A 354 12.94 2.35 -11.71
C ILE A 354 12.37 2.57 -13.12
N HIS A 355 11.37 1.78 -13.52
CA HIS A 355 10.82 1.81 -14.87
C HIS A 355 9.54 2.64 -15.00
N GLY A 356 8.95 3.08 -13.88
CA GLY A 356 7.65 3.74 -13.85
C GLY A 356 6.54 2.80 -14.30
N LEU A 357 5.52 3.35 -14.96
CA LEU A 357 4.39 2.59 -15.47
C LEU A 357 4.76 1.76 -16.72
N ASN A 358 4.46 0.47 -16.66
CA ASN A 358 4.56 -0.47 -17.78
C ASN A 358 3.19 -1.06 -18.12
N GLY A 359 2.65 -0.68 -19.26
CA GLY A 359 1.28 -0.99 -19.71
C GLY A 359 0.53 0.30 -20.06
N THR A 360 -0.77 0.18 -20.33
CA THR A 360 -1.62 1.33 -20.67
C THR A 360 -2.90 1.28 -19.84
N LEU A 361 -3.22 2.38 -19.15
CA LEU A 361 -4.46 2.48 -18.38
C LEU A 361 -5.63 3.01 -19.22
N THR A 362 -5.34 3.65 -20.34
CA THR A 362 -6.35 3.96 -21.34
C THR A 362 -7.07 2.68 -21.70
N ASP A 363 -8.40 2.69 -21.64
CA ASP A 363 -9.15 1.62 -22.28
C ASP A 363 -8.59 1.53 -23.70
N ARG A 364 -8.23 0.32 -24.13
CA ARG A 364 -8.32 0.08 -25.57
C ARG A 364 -9.74 0.50 -25.86
N LYS A 365 -9.93 1.69 -26.48
CA LYS A 365 -11.17 2.01 -27.18
C LYS A 365 -11.55 0.67 -27.75
N LEU A 366 -12.73 0.15 -27.42
CA LEU A 366 -13.20 -1.04 -28.11
C LEU A 366 -12.77 -0.78 -29.54
N GLU A 367 -11.91 -1.63 -30.09
CA GLU A 367 -11.79 -1.72 -31.52
C GLU A 367 -13.13 -2.31 -31.92
N ASN A 368 -14.19 -1.52 -31.74
CA ASN A 368 -15.30 -1.39 -32.62
C ASN A 368 -14.62 -1.06 -33.93
N ASN A 369 -14.14 -2.13 -34.56
CA ASN A 369 -13.89 -2.20 -35.96
C ASN A 369 -15.29 -2.02 -36.58
N MET A 370 -15.84 -0.81 -36.48
CA MET A 370 -17.10 -0.41 -37.12
C MET A 370 -16.89 -0.33 -38.64
N ARG A 371 -15.66 -0.54 -39.13
CA ARG A 371 -15.38 -0.87 -40.52
C ARG A 371 -16.13 -2.14 -40.88
N GLY A 372 -17.26 -1.97 -41.58
CA GLY A 372 -18.12 -3.05 -42.06
C GLY A 372 -19.33 -3.35 -41.18
N VAL A 373 -19.55 -2.63 -40.07
CA VAL A 373 -20.75 -2.80 -39.24
C VAL A 373 -21.87 -1.90 -39.77
N VAL A 374 -22.98 -2.52 -40.17
CA VAL A 374 -24.20 -1.81 -40.60
C VAL A 374 -25.09 -1.59 -39.39
N LEU A 375 -25.21 -0.34 -38.95
CA LEU A 375 -26.17 0.06 -37.92
C LEU A 375 -27.55 0.26 -38.56
N ARG A 376 -28.58 -0.40 -38.04
CA ARG A 376 -29.97 -0.06 -38.37
C ARG A 376 -30.39 1.14 -37.52
N VAL A 377 -30.22 2.32 -38.10
CA VAL A 377 -30.70 3.57 -37.49
C VAL A 377 -32.15 3.76 -37.90
N VAL A 378 -33.07 3.63 -36.94
CA VAL A 378 -34.47 4.00 -37.13
C VAL A 378 -34.62 5.45 -36.70
N THR A 379 -34.86 6.34 -37.65
CA THR A 379 -35.18 7.75 -37.39
C THR A 379 -36.67 7.96 -37.52
N VAL A 380 -37.26 8.72 -36.60
CA VAL A 380 -38.61 9.28 -36.76
C VAL A 380 -38.45 10.75 -37.14
N LEU A 381 -39.07 11.15 -38.26
CA LEU A 381 -39.20 12.57 -38.61
C LEU A 381 -40.25 13.18 -37.69
N CYS A 382 -39.82 13.97 -36.69
CA CYS A 382 -40.72 14.85 -35.94
C CYS A 382 -40.48 16.28 -36.44
N ASP A 383 -41.48 16.87 -37.10
CA ASP A 383 -41.53 18.32 -37.29
C ASP A 383 -41.75 18.97 -35.93
N ARG A 384 -41.01 20.06 -35.65
CA ARG A 384 -40.83 20.71 -34.34
C ARG A 384 -42.10 21.19 -33.59
N MET A 385 -43.31 20.84 -34.03
CA MET A 385 -44.57 21.25 -33.40
C MET A 385 -45.41 20.12 -32.77
N LEU A 386 -45.01 18.86 -32.84
CA LEU A 386 -45.86 17.74 -32.35
C LEU A 386 -45.18 16.76 -31.40
N CYS A 387 -44.03 17.13 -30.83
CA CYS A 387 -43.40 16.36 -29.78
C CYS A 387 -43.43 17.15 -28.45
N GLU A 388 -44.64 17.29 -27.87
CA GLU A 388 -44.85 17.51 -26.42
C GLU A 388 -45.50 16.26 -25.81
#